data_AF-A0A563U631-F1
#
_entry.id   AF-A0A563U631-F1
#
_cell.length_a   1.000
_cell.length_b   1.000
_cell.length_c   1.000
_cell.angle_alpha   90.00
_cell.angle_beta   90.00
_cell.angle_gamma   90.00
#
_symmetry.space_group_name_H-M   'P 1'
#
loop_
_entity.id
_entity.type
_entity.pdbx_description
1 polymer ?
#
loop_
_entity_poly.entity_id
_entity_poly.type
_entity_poly.pdbx_seq_one_letter_code
_entity_poly.pdbx_strand_id
1 'polypeptide(L)'
;MANESILIQVSAFSGLIGALLTQGLTGIFSYLADKRKSNSELKKTYRDKKIDIAENFYFVNGEKMAIVKKNIEYWKNYHNARSEKSLDFLNQELKNMKAYMDELDKDNWKYNLVSLYFDVSLSTQEIIASNLKSKELYLTVLDLTDAIRHALAESKSDLYELYEKAIKELCDHYEAIVKKMADDMHIVKSSLLQQLS
;
A
#
# COMPACT_ATOMS: atom_id res chain seq x y z
N MET A 1 -69.10 -16.71 -44.97
CA MET A 1 -68.77 -15.34 -44.49
C MET A 1 -68.51 -15.27 -42.98
N ALA A 2 -69.35 -15.79 -42.09
CA ALA A 2 -69.09 -15.73 -40.63
C ALA A 2 -67.90 -16.60 -40.13
N ASN A 3 -67.68 -17.79 -40.72
CA ASN A 3 -66.58 -18.70 -40.31
C ASN A 3 -65.18 -18.22 -40.73
N GLU A 4 -65.04 -17.54 -41.87
CA GLU A 4 -63.75 -16.98 -42.32
C GLU A 4 -63.32 -15.80 -41.45
N SER A 5 -64.27 -14.99 -40.98
CA SER A 5 -64.00 -13.86 -40.08
C SER A 5 -63.46 -14.31 -38.72
N ILE A 6 -63.99 -15.40 -38.15
CA ILE A 6 -63.52 -15.98 -36.89
C ILE A 6 -62.13 -16.60 -37.06
N LEU A 7 -61.88 -17.29 -38.18
CA LEU A 7 -60.59 -17.93 -38.45
C LEU A 7 -59.46 -16.90 -38.66
N ILE A 8 -59.76 -15.77 -39.31
CA ILE A 8 -58.85 -14.64 -39.49
C ILE A 8 -58.60 -13.91 -38.16
N GLN A 9 -59.62 -13.75 -37.30
CA GLN A 9 -59.43 -13.17 -35.98
C GLN A 9 -58.57 -14.05 -35.07
N VAL A 10 -58.78 -15.36 -35.06
CA VAL A 10 -58.00 -16.30 -34.25
C VAL A 10 -56.55 -16.40 -34.75
N SER A 11 -56.31 -16.38 -36.07
CA SER A 11 -54.95 -16.38 -36.63
C SER A 11 -54.22 -15.05 -36.37
N ALA A 12 -54.92 -13.92 -36.49
CA ALA A 12 -54.38 -12.60 -36.15
C ALA A 12 -54.04 -12.48 -34.65
N PHE A 13 -54.92 -12.96 -33.76
CA PHE A 13 -54.64 -13.00 -32.32
C PHE A 13 -53.46 -13.92 -31.98
N SER A 14 -53.36 -15.09 -32.62
CA SER A 14 -52.25 -16.02 -32.40
C SER A 14 -50.91 -15.45 -32.90
N GLY A 15 -50.91 -14.74 -34.03
CA GLY A 15 -49.74 -14.02 -34.54
C GLY A 15 -49.32 -12.85 -33.64
N LEU A 16 -50.28 -12.12 -33.08
CA LEU A 16 -50.03 -10.99 -32.18
C LEU A 16 -49.51 -11.46 -30.81
N ILE A 17 -50.06 -12.56 -30.28
CA ILE A 17 -49.54 -13.24 -29.07
C ILE A 17 -48.12 -13.78 -29.31
N GLY A 18 -47.87 -14.41 -30.46
CA GLY A 18 -46.53 -14.88 -30.83
C GLY A 18 -45.51 -13.74 -30.94
N ALA A 19 -45.91 -12.60 -31.53
CA ALA A 19 -45.08 -11.41 -31.62
C ALA A 19 -44.80 -10.79 -30.23
N LEU A 20 -45.81 -10.67 -29.37
CA LEU A 20 -45.66 -10.16 -28.01
C LEU A 20 -44.79 -11.06 -27.14
N LEU A 21 -44.94 -12.39 -27.23
CA LEU A 21 -44.10 -13.34 -26.51
C LEU A 21 -42.65 -13.28 -27.00
N THR A 22 -42.44 -13.18 -28.31
CA THR A 22 -41.09 -13.06 -28.89
C THR A 22 -40.42 -11.77 -28.46
N GLN A 23 -41.14 -10.64 -28.49
CA GLN A 23 -40.63 -9.35 -28.01
C GLN A 23 -40.36 -9.36 -26.49
N GLY A 24 -41.26 -9.95 -25.70
CA GLY A 24 -41.07 -10.10 -24.25
C GLY A 24 -39.87 -10.98 -23.89
N LEU A 25 -39.71 -12.13 -24.54
CA LEU A 25 -38.56 -13.01 -24.36
C LEU A 25 -37.25 -12.36 -24.81
N THR A 26 -37.28 -11.65 -25.95
CA THR A 26 -36.12 -10.89 -26.44
C THR A 26 -35.72 -9.82 -25.44
N GLY A 27 -36.67 -9.07 -24.88
CA GLY A 27 -36.41 -8.08 -23.84
C GLY A 27 -35.80 -8.69 -22.57
N ILE A 28 -36.33 -9.82 -22.10
CA ILE A 28 -35.80 -10.54 -20.93
C ILE A 28 -34.39 -11.08 -21.20
N PHE A 29 -34.15 -11.68 -22.36
CA PHE A 29 -32.82 -12.21 -22.71
C PHE A 29 -31.80 -11.10 -22.90
N SER A 30 -32.16 -9.98 -23.53
CA SER A 30 -31.32 -8.79 -23.62
C SER A 30 -30.97 -8.23 -22.25
N TYR A 31 -31.96 -8.09 -21.35
CA TYR A 31 -31.72 -7.65 -19.98
C TYR A 31 -30.81 -8.60 -19.19
N LEU A 32 -31.02 -9.91 -19.30
CA LEU A 32 -30.17 -10.91 -18.64
C LEU A 32 -28.75 -10.93 -19.22
N ALA A 33 -28.60 -10.76 -20.54
CA ALA A 33 -27.31 -10.66 -21.19
C ALA A 33 -26.55 -9.40 -20.74
N ASP A 34 -27.22 -8.24 -20.70
CA ASP A 34 -26.65 -6.98 -20.22
C ASP A 34 -26.25 -7.09 -18.75
N LYS A 35 -27.08 -7.70 -17.90
CA LYS A 35 -26.75 -7.91 -16.49
C LYS A 35 -25.53 -8.82 -16.30
N ARG A 36 -25.40 -9.89 -17.10
CA ARG A 36 -24.22 -10.76 -17.09
C ARG A 36 -22.97 -10.01 -17.55
N LYS A 37 -23.09 -9.23 -18.63
CA LYS A 37 -22.00 -8.42 -19.16
C LYS A 37 -21.53 -7.39 -18.14
N SER A 38 -22.46 -6.63 -17.55
CA SER A 38 -22.19 -5.65 -16.49
C SER A 38 -21.50 -6.29 -15.28
N ASN A 39 -22.00 -7.45 -14.81
CA ASN A 39 -21.35 -8.18 -13.72
C ASN A 39 -19.94 -8.64 -14.08
N SER A 40 -19.70 -9.07 -15.32
CA SER A 40 -18.38 -9.47 -15.80
C SER A 40 -17.42 -8.28 -15.88
N GLU A 41 -17.89 -7.13 -16.38
CA GLU A 41 -17.12 -5.89 -16.46
C GLU A 41 -16.79 -5.34 -15.08
N LEU A 42 -17.72 -5.43 -14.12
CA LEU A 42 -17.50 -5.04 -12.74
C LEU A 42 -16.43 -5.91 -12.07
N LYS A 43 -16.52 -7.24 -12.24
CA LYS A 43 -15.50 -8.18 -11.74
C LYS A 43 -14.13 -7.91 -12.34
N LYS A 44 -14.07 -7.64 -13.64
CA LYS A 44 -12.83 -7.29 -14.34
C LYS A 44 -12.24 -6.00 -13.79
N THR A 45 -13.03 -4.93 -13.72
CA THR A 45 -12.61 -3.64 -13.17
C THR A 45 -12.10 -3.77 -11.74
N TYR A 46 -12.80 -4.53 -10.89
CA TYR A 46 -12.37 -4.78 -9.51
C TYR A 46 -11.01 -5.49 -9.46
N ARG A 47 -10.81 -6.53 -10.28
CA ARG A 47 -9.53 -7.24 -10.38
C ARG A 47 -8.41 -6.32 -10.89
N ASP A 48 -8.67 -5.55 -11.93
CA ASP A 48 -7.68 -4.63 -12.52
C ASP A 48 -7.24 -3.57 -11.48
N LYS A 49 -8.19 -3.03 -10.70
CA LYS A 49 -7.89 -2.11 -9.58
C LYS A 49 -7.12 -2.77 -8.45
N LYS A 50 -7.49 -4.00 -8.07
CA LYS A 50 -6.77 -4.78 -7.07
C LYS A 50 -5.30 -5.00 -7.47
N ILE A 51 -5.03 -5.29 -8.73
CA ILE A 51 -3.67 -5.47 -9.26
C ILE A 51 -2.89 -4.14 -9.24
N ASP A 52 -3.48 -3.06 -9.77
CA ASP A 52 -2.85 -1.73 -9.78
C ASP A 52 -2.47 -1.25 -8.36
N ILE A 53 -3.34 -1.49 -7.38
CA ILE A 53 -3.05 -1.17 -5.97
C ILE A 53 -1.96 -2.06 -5.40
N ALA A 54 -1.95 -3.36 -5.73
CA ALA A 54 -0.91 -4.26 -5.28
C ALA A 54 0.47 -3.92 -5.85
N GLU A 55 0.54 -3.57 -7.14
CA GLU A 55 1.80 -3.14 -7.79
C GLU A 55 2.34 -1.86 -7.14
N ASN A 56 1.48 -0.87 -6.91
CA ASN A 56 1.89 0.35 -6.21
C ASN A 56 2.34 0.06 -4.77
N PHE A 57 1.62 -0.80 -4.04
CA PHE A 57 1.99 -1.23 -2.70
C PHE A 57 3.36 -1.89 -2.67
N TYR A 58 3.62 -2.79 -3.61
CA TYR A 58 4.90 -3.48 -3.77
C TYR A 58 6.05 -2.52 -4.04
N PHE A 59 5.85 -1.58 -4.97
CA PHE A 59 6.84 -0.57 -5.31
C PHE A 59 7.20 0.28 -4.08
N VAL A 60 6.18 0.87 -3.44
CA VAL A 60 6.35 1.76 -2.28
C VAL A 60 7.03 1.05 -1.11
N ASN A 61 6.58 -0.15 -0.74
CA ASN A 61 7.22 -0.89 0.35
C ASN A 61 8.62 -1.37 -0.01
N GLY A 62 8.85 -1.78 -1.26
CA GLY A 62 10.18 -2.14 -1.74
C GLY A 62 11.17 -0.99 -1.58
N GLU A 63 10.81 0.20 -2.06
CA GLU A 63 11.64 1.40 -1.95
C GLU A 63 11.88 1.80 -0.49
N LYS A 64 10.82 1.88 0.34
CA LYS A 64 10.95 2.19 1.78
C LYS A 64 11.88 1.21 2.48
N MET A 65 11.69 -0.09 2.26
CA MET A 65 12.53 -1.12 2.86
C MET A 65 13.98 -1.02 2.39
N ALA A 66 14.24 -0.73 1.11
CA ALA A 66 15.59 -0.59 0.58
C ALA A 66 16.33 0.57 1.26
N ILE A 67 15.66 1.72 1.40
CA ILE A 67 16.22 2.90 2.07
C ILE A 67 16.52 2.60 3.54
N VAL A 68 15.54 2.03 4.25
CA VAL A 68 15.68 1.73 5.67
C VAL A 68 16.80 0.72 5.91
N LYS A 69 16.85 -0.37 5.13
CA LYS A 69 17.91 -1.38 5.22
C LYS A 69 19.30 -0.80 4.96
N LYS A 70 19.45 0.02 3.92
CA LYS A 70 20.72 0.68 3.60
C LYS A 70 21.20 1.56 4.76
N ASN A 71 20.29 2.30 5.40
CA ASN A 71 20.61 3.14 6.55
C ASN A 71 21.00 2.31 7.79
N ILE A 72 20.25 1.25 8.11
CA ILE A 72 20.60 0.33 9.19
C ILE A 72 21.99 -0.27 8.95
N GLU A 73 22.25 -0.78 7.75
CA GLU A 73 23.55 -1.37 7.39
C GLU A 73 24.68 -0.35 7.56
N TYR A 74 24.45 0.89 7.10
CA TYR A 74 25.40 1.97 7.28
C TYR A 74 25.67 2.25 8.77
N TRP A 75 24.63 2.42 9.60
CA TRP A 75 24.77 2.73 11.02
C TRP A 75 25.42 1.61 11.83
N LYS A 76 25.10 0.35 11.51
CA LYS A 76 25.71 -0.83 12.19
C LYS A 76 27.19 -0.98 11.84
N ASN A 77 27.58 -0.68 10.60
CA ASN A 77 28.95 -0.90 10.13
C ASN A 77 29.89 0.28 10.40
N TYR A 78 29.36 1.49 10.63
CA TYR A 78 30.19 2.67 10.83
C TYR A 78 30.70 2.82 12.27
N HIS A 79 31.75 2.07 12.62
CA HIS A 79 32.37 2.02 13.96
C HIS A 79 33.02 3.34 14.43
N ASN A 80 33.02 4.42 13.63
CA ASN A 80 33.61 5.71 13.98
C ASN A 80 32.56 6.81 14.16
N ALA A 81 31.40 6.46 14.75
CA ALA A 81 30.32 7.37 15.10
C ALA A 81 30.73 8.54 16.02
N ARG A 82 31.97 8.51 16.55
CA ARG A 82 32.52 9.50 17.49
C ARG A 82 33.27 10.67 16.84
N SER A 83 33.42 10.71 15.51
CA SER A 83 34.09 11.84 14.84
C SER A 83 33.08 12.90 14.37
N GLU A 84 33.47 14.18 14.40
CA GLU A 84 32.62 15.29 13.93
C GLU A 84 32.17 15.11 12.47
N LYS A 85 33.10 14.67 11.60
CA LYS A 85 32.80 14.35 10.20
C LYS A 85 31.76 13.23 10.06
N SER A 86 31.78 12.26 10.96
CA SER A 86 30.84 11.14 10.97
C SER A 86 29.46 11.57 11.47
N LEU A 87 29.42 12.43 12.48
CA LEU A 87 28.19 13.05 12.97
C LEU A 87 27.53 13.93 11.88
N ASP A 88 28.32 14.71 11.14
CA ASP A 88 27.85 15.53 10.02
C ASP A 88 27.24 14.68 8.90
N PHE A 89 27.97 13.63 8.50
CA PHE A 89 27.49 12.71 7.48
C PHE A 89 26.19 12.02 7.91
N LEU A 90 26.13 11.50 9.15
CA LEU A 90 24.96 10.81 9.69
C LEU A 90 23.74 11.73 9.72
N ASN A 91 23.92 12.99 10.16
CA ASN A 91 22.87 14.00 10.17
C ASN A 91 22.36 14.31 8.75
N GLN A 92 23.25 14.39 7.76
CA GLN A 92 22.86 14.62 6.38
C GLN A 92 22.11 13.43 5.77
N GLU A 93 22.57 12.20 5.99
CA GLU A 93 21.87 11.00 5.51
C GLU A 93 20.48 10.86 6.13
N LEU A 94 20.35 11.17 7.42
CA LEU A 94 19.06 11.22 8.13
C LEU A 94 18.09 12.21 7.46
N LYS A 95 18.56 13.42 7.14
CA LYS A 95 17.76 14.43 6.44
C LYS A 95 17.36 14.00 5.03
N ASN A 96 18.31 13.42 4.28
CA ASN A 96 18.09 12.92 2.93
C ASN A 96 17.03 11.81 2.93
N MET A 97 17.16 10.85 3.85
CA MET A 97 16.20 9.76 4.03
C MET A 97 14.81 10.30 4.30
N LYS A 98 14.67 11.27 5.22
CA LYS A 98 13.39 11.89 5.53
C LYS A 98 12.76 12.56 4.30
N ALA A 99 13.54 13.36 3.57
CA ALA A 99 13.05 14.07 2.39
C ALA A 99 12.53 13.10 1.32
N TYR A 100 13.29 12.02 1.06
CA TYR A 100 12.91 11.01 0.08
C TYR A 100 11.65 10.23 0.51
N MET A 101 11.52 9.88 1.79
CA MET A 101 10.30 9.24 2.30
C MET A 101 9.08 10.14 2.18
N ASP A 102 9.21 11.44 2.48
CA ASP A 102 8.12 12.41 2.37
C ASP A 102 7.67 12.58 0.89
N GLU A 103 8.61 12.56 -0.06
CA GLU A 103 8.31 12.57 -1.51
C GLU A 103 7.56 11.31 -1.95
N LEU A 104 8.07 10.15 -1.53
CA LEU A 104 7.47 8.86 -1.84
C LEU A 104 6.06 8.71 -1.25
N ASP A 105 5.79 9.27 -0.07
CA ASP A 105 4.45 9.26 0.52
C ASP A 105 3.47 10.20 -0.19
N LYS A 106 3.94 11.37 -0.66
CA LYS A 106 3.12 12.36 -1.36
C LYS A 106 2.55 11.81 -2.66
N ASP A 107 3.35 11.05 -3.40
CA ASP A 107 3.00 10.62 -4.76
C ASP A 107 2.23 9.29 -4.80
N ASN A 108 2.14 8.58 -3.68
CA ASN A 108 1.61 7.22 -3.62
C ASN A 108 0.33 7.06 -2.79
N TRP A 109 -0.68 7.87 -3.08
CA TRP A 109 -2.00 7.77 -2.42
C TRP A 109 -2.67 6.39 -2.54
N LYS A 110 -2.37 5.64 -3.62
CA LYS A 110 -2.90 4.28 -3.84
C LYS A 110 -2.43 3.29 -2.79
N TYR A 111 -1.26 3.52 -2.18
CA TYR A 111 -0.73 2.72 -1.08
C TYR A 111 -1.72 2.61 0.08
N ASN A 112 -2.44 3.70 0.38
CA ASN A 112 -3.40 3.76 1.48
C ASN A 112 -4.68 2.96 1.22
N LEU A 113 -4.91 2.51 -0.02
CA LEU A 113 -6.09 1.72 -0.39
C LEU A 113 -5.86 0.21 -0.28
N VAL A 114 -4.65 -0.25 0.03
CA VAL A 114 -4.32 -1.68 0.05
C VAL A 114 -5.23 -2.48 1.00
N SER A 115 -5.61 -1.90 2.14
CA SER A 115 -6.48 -2.52 3.15
C SER A 115 -7.92 -2.77 2.66
N LEU A 116 -8.35 -2.12 1.57
CA LEU A 116 -9.64 -2.40 0.94
C LEU A 116 -9.66 -3.70 0.13
N TYR A 117 -8.48 -4.22 -0.24
CA TYR A 117 -8.33 -5.35 -1.15
C TYR A 117 -7.54 -6.52 -0.53
N PHE A 118 -6.79 -6.27 0.52
CA PHE A 118 -5.89 -7.22 1.17
C PHE A 118 -5.95 -7.07 2.70
N ASP A 119 -5.86 -8.20 3.39
CA ASP A 119 -5.82 -8.26 4.85
C ASP A 119 -4.37 -8.05 5.35
N VAL A 120 -3.88 -6.83 5.20
CA VAL A 120 -2.53 -6.44 5.63
C VAL A 120 -2.48 -6.21 7.14
N SER A 121 -1.38 -6.60 7.76
CA SER A 121 -1.18 -6.49 9.21
C SER A 121 -0.93 -5.05 9.67
N LEU A 122 -0.29 -4.21 8.85
CA LEU A 122 -0.11 -2.79 9.17
C LEU A 122 -1.41 -2.02 8.95
N SER A 123 -2.20 -1.89 10.01
CA SER A 123 -3.33 -0.96 10.00
C SER A 123 -2.85 0.50 9.84
N THR A 124 -3.71 1.38 9.35
CA THR A 124 -3.42 2.82 9.25
C THR A 124 -2.98 3.40 10.59
N GLN A 125 -3.58 2.93 11.70
CA GLN A 125 -3.21 3.37 13.05
C GLN A 125 -1.80 2.91 13.44
N GLU A 126 -1.42 1.67 13.13
CA GLU A 126 -0.06 1.17 13.39
C GLU A 126 0.99 1.85 12.51
N ILE A 127 0.65 2.22 11.27
CA ILE A 127 1.53 3.02 10.41
C ILE A 127 1.75 4.38 11.05
N ILE A 128 0.69 5.06 11.49
CA ILE A 128 0.79 6.37 12.16
C ILE A 128 1.63 6.23 13.44
N ALA A 129 1.37 5.22 14.27
CA ALA A 129 2.12 5.01 15.51
C ALA A 129 3.60 4.70 15.23
N SER A 130 3.89 3.86 14.24
CA SER A 130 5.25 3.54 13.82
C SER A 130 5.98 4.76 13.29
N ASN A 131 5.31 5.61 12.51
CA ASN A 131 5.86 6.86 11.99
C ASN A 131 6.15 7.87 13.11
N LEU A 132 5.25 7.99 14.08
CA LEU A 132 5.46 8.83 15.27
C LEU A 132 6.67 8.36 16.07
N LYS A 133 6.79 7.04 16.31
CA LYS A 133 7.94 6.48 17.02
C LYS A 133 9.24 6.64 16.23
N SER A 134 9.20 6.40 14.92
CA SER A 134 10.33 6.64 14.02
C SER A 134 10.80 8.09 14.09
N LYS A 135 9.85 9.03 14.09
CA LYS A 135 10.15 10.47 14.20
C LYS A 135 10.74 10.83 15.56
N GLU A 136 10.22 10.28 16.64
CA GLU A 136 10.74 10.50 17.99
C GLU A 136 12.21 10.05 18.08
N LEU A 137 12.49 8.79 17.72
CA LEU A 137 13.84 8.23 17.75
C LEU A 137 14.80 8.99 16.84
N TYR A 138 14.34 9.37 15.65
CA TYR A 138 15.08 10.22 14.71
C TYR A 138 15.48 11.55 15.34
N LEU A 139 14.54 12.25 15.99
CA LEU A 139 14.81 13.52 16.64
C LEU A 139 15.78 13.35 17.80
N THR A 140 15.66 12.28 18.59
CA THR A 140 16.61 11.97 19.67
C THR A 140 18.04 11.82 19.15
N VAL A 141 18.24 11.13 18.04
CA VAL A 141 19.56 10.98 17.41
C VAL A 141 20.10 12.33 16.92
N LEU A 142 19.25 13.19 16.35
CA LEU A 142 19.65 14.54 15.93
C LEU A 142 20.03 15.44 17.11
N ASP A 143 19.23 15.43 18.17
CA ASP A 143 19.46 16.24 19.37
C ASP A 143 20.77 15.83 20.07
N LEU A 144 21.04 14.51 20.16
CA LEU A 144 22.30 14.00 20.70
C LEU A 144 23.49 14.35 19.80
N THR A 145 23.32 14.29 18.47
CA THR A 145 24.35 14.73 17.52
C THR A 145 24.72 16.20 17.77
N ASP A 146 23.72 17.06 17.95
CA ASP A 146 23.92 18.48 18.18
C ASP A 146 24.52 18.77 19.58
N ALA A 147 24.05 18.06 20.61
CA ALA A 147 24.60 18.14 21.95
C ALA A 147 26.08 17.75 21.98
N ILE A 148 26.48 16.68 21.28
CA ILE A 148 27.88 16.23 21.20
C ILE A 148 28.77 17.31 20.56
N ARG A 149 28.29 17.99 19.52
CA ARG A 149 29.06 19.05 18.84
C ARG A 149 29.38 20.22 19.77
N HIS A 150 28.42 20.61 20.62
CA HIS A 150 28.54 21.76 21.50
C HIS A 150 29.02 21.44 22.92
N ALA A 151 29.17 20.16 23.26
CA ALA A 151 29.60 19.71 24.58
C ALA A 151 31.10 19.96 24.84
N LEU A 152 31.43 20.16 26.12
CA LEU A 152 32.82 20.16 26.61
C LEU A 152 33.41 18.75 26.52
N ALA A 153 34.73 18.65 26.35
CA ALA A 153 35.41 17.36 26.17
C ALA A 153 35.09 16.33 27.28
N GLU A 154 34.91 16.80 28.51
CA GLU A 154 34.61 15.99 29.70
C GLU A 154 33.22 15.35 29.65
N SER A 155 32.23 15.99 29.02
CA SER A 155 30.85 15.47 28.90
C SER A 155 30.57 14.74 27.59
N LYS A 156 31.51 14.77 26.63
CA LYS A 156 31.34 14.09 25.33
C LYS A 156 31.27 12.57 25.45
N SER A 157 32.00 11.97 26.39
CA SER A 157 32.01 10.51 26.57
C SER A 157 30.61 9.97 26.87
N ASP A 158 29.93 10.55 27.85
CA ASP A 158 28.57 10.15 28.25
C ASP A 158 27.55 10.38 27.12
N LEU A 159 27.69 11.49 26.40
CA LEU A 159 26.82 11.80 25.26
C LEU A 159 27.02 10.82 24.10
N TYR A 160 28.24 10.34 23.85
CA TYR A 160 28.49 9.31 22.84
C TYR A 160 27.84 7.97 23.21
N GLU A 161 27.81 7.58 24.49
CA GLU A 161 27.12 6.37 24.93
C GLU A 161 25.61 6.49 24.73
N LEU A 162 25.02 7.64 25.08
CA LEU A 162 23.60 7.92 24.82
C LEU A 162 23.28 7.90 23.33
N TYR A 163 24.16 8.46 22.50
CA TYR A 163 24.03 8.47 21.05
C TYR A 163 24.07 7.08 20.44
N GLU A 164 25.02 6.24 20.86
CA GLU A 164 25.13 4.85 20.40
C GLU A 164 23.89 4.04 20.76
N LYS A 165 23.36 4.23 21.97
CA LYS A 165 22.09 3.61 22.40
C LYS A 165 20.91 4.09 21.55
N ALA A 166 20.82 5.39 21.26
CA ALA A 166 19.75 5.96 20.46
C ALA A 166 19.79 5.46 19.00
N ILE A 167 20.97 5.34 18.39
CA ILE A 167 21.14 4.73 17.07
C ILE A 167 20.66 3.28 17.09
N LYS A 168 21.05 2.51 18.12
CA LYS A 168 20.63 1.11 18.24
C LYS A 168 19.10 0.98 18.33
N GLU A 169 18.45 1.79 19.18
CA GLU A 169 17.00 1.79 19.31
C GLU A 169 16.30 2.17 18.00
N LEU A 170 16.84 3.16 17.27
CA LEU A 170 16.35 3.54 15.94
C LEU A 170 16.49 2.38 14.94
N CYS A 171 17.64 1.71 14.91
CA CYS A 171 17.88 0.55 14.04
C CYS A 171 16.91 -0.59 14.35
N ASP A 172 16.77 -0.97 15.62
CA ASP A 172 15.92 -2.08 16.05
C ASP A 172 14.44 -1.81 15.70
N HIS A 173 13.99 -0.58 15.89
CA HIS A 173 12.64 -0.14 15.49
C HIS A 173 12.44 -0.24 13.96
N TYR A 174 13.42 0.23 13.19
CA TYR A 174 13.40 0.15 11.73
C TYR A 174 13.42 -1.29 11.21
N GLU A 175 14.19 -2.19 11.82
CA GLU A 175 14.18 -3.62 11.48
C GLU A 175 12.82 -4.25 11.72
N ALA A 176 12.14 -3.89 12.82
CA ALA A 176 10.79 -4.36 13.10
C ALA A 176 9.78 -3.88 12.04
N ILE A 177 9.86 -2.63 11.61
CA ILE A 177 9.01 -2.08 10.52
C ILE A 177 9.28 -2.82 9.21
N VAL A 178 10.55 -2.98 8.84
CA VAL A 178 10.96 -3.67 7.61
C VAL A 178 10.44 -5.11 7.59
N LYS A 179 10.47 -5.80 8.73
CA LYS A 179 9.91 -7.14 8.86
C LYS A 179 8.40 -7.14 8.60
N LYS A 180 7.65 -6.24 9.25
CA LYS A 180 6.19 -6.13 9.03
C LYS A 180 5.84 -5.82 7.56
N MET A 181 6.57 -4.89 6.93
CA MET A 181 6.39 -4.58 5.51
C MET A 181 6.64 -5.81 4.62
N ALA A 182 7.66 -6.61 4.93
CA ALA A 182 7.95 -7.85 4.20
C ALA A 182 6.84 -8.89 4.35
N ASP A 183 6.30 -9.04 5.56
CA ASP A 183 5.21 -9.95 5.86
C ASP A 183 3.93 -9.53 5.10
N ASP A 184 3.60 -8.24 5.08
CA ASP A 184 2.46 -7.72 4.31
C ASP A 184 2.64 -7.89 2.80
N MET A 185 3.84 -7.66 2.26
CA MET A 185 4.14 -7.96 0.86
C MET A 185 3.87 -9.44 0.55
N HIS A 186 4.28 -10.35 1.45
CA HIS A 186 4.02 -11.78 1.28
C HIS A 186 2.52 -12.12 1.29
N ILE A 187 1.73 -11.49 2.16
CA ILE A 187 0.27 -11.63 2.20
C ILE A 187 -0.35 -11.19 0.86
N VAL A 188 0.02 -10.00 0.37
CA VAL A 188 -0.47 -9.47 -0.92
C VAL A 188 -0.11 -10.42 -2.05
N LYS A 189 1.14 -10.96 -2.06
CA LYS A 189 1.58 -11.94 -3.05
C LYS A 189 0.68 -13.16 -3.08
N SER A 190 0.43 -13.72 -1.90
CA SER A 190 -0.28 -14.98 -1.73
C SER A 190 -1.74 -14.81 -2.15
N SER A 191 -2.35 -13.67 -1.79
CA SER A 191 -3.71 -13.31 -2.21
C SER A 191 -3.84 -13.16 -3.73
N LEU A 192 -2.83 -12.62 -4.42
CA LEU A 192 -2.83 -12.52 -5.88
C LEU A 192 -2.67 -13.90 -6.55
N LEU A 193 -1.80 -14.75 -6.03
CA LEU A 193 -1.55 -16.09 -6.59
C LEU A 193 -2.77 -17.01 -6.46
N GLN A 194 -3.50 -16.96 -5.35
CA GLN A 194 -4.74 -17.72 -5.15
C GLN A 194 -5.86 -17.35 -6.13
N GLN A 195 -5.80 -16.17 -6.76
CA GLN A 195 -6.78 -15.74 -7.76
C GLN A 195 -6.42 -16.16 -9.20
N LEU A 196 -5.20 -16.66 -9.42
CA LEU A 196 -4.74 -17.17 -10.71
C LEU A 196 -4.92 -18.69 -10.85
N SER A 197 -5.11 -19.40 -9.74
CA SER A 197 -5.47 -20.83 -9.68
C SER A 197 -6.98 -21.04 -9.76
#